data_AF-A0A455UEI8-F1
#
_entry.id   AF-A0A455UEI8-F1
#
_cell.length_a   1.000
_cell.length_b   1.000
_cell.length_c   1.000
_cell.angle_alpha   90.00
_cell.angle_beta   90.00
_cell.angle_gamma   90.00
#
_symmetry.space_group_name_H-M   'P 1'
#
loop_
_entity.id
_entity.type
_entity.pdbx_description
1 polymer ?
#
loop_
_entity_poly.entity_id
_entity_poly.type
_entity_poly.pdbx_seq_one_letter_code
_entity_poly.pdbx_strand_id
1 'polypeptide(L)' 'MILPTVRGMAAEGNAYTGFLYAGLMIDAAGAPRVIEYNCRFGDPETQPIMLRLASDFAALLLSGR' A
#
# COMPACT_ATOMS: atom_id res chain seq x y z
N MET A 1 -10.01 -5.50 -1.13
CA MET A 1 -10.13 -4.10 -0.66
C MET A 1 -9.22 -3.14 -1.42
N ILE A 2 -7.92 -3.43 -1.58
CA ILE A 2 -6.95 -2.50 -2.21
C ILE A 2 -7.27 -2.21 -3.69
N LEU A 3 -7.47 -3.25 -4.52
CA LEU A 3 -7.76 -3.06 -5.95
C LEU A 3 -9.04 -2.24 -6.21
N PRO A 4 -10.17 -2.48 -5.51
CA PRO A 4 -11.34 -1.59 -5.58
C PRO A 4 -11.01 -0.13 -5.27
N THR A 5 -10.25 0.15 -4.21
CA THR A 5 -9.85 1.54 -3.85
C THR A 5 -9.04 2.19 -4.96
N VAL A 6 -8.03 1.50 -5.48
CA VAL A 6 -7.18 2.02 -6.58
C VAL A 6 -8.00 2.27 -7.85
N ARG A 7 -8.95 1.39 -8.17
CA ARG A 7 -9.86 1.57 -9.32
C ARG A 7 -10.83 2.73 -9.11
N GLY A 8 -11.36 2.90 -7.89
CA GLY A 8 -12.22 4.03 -7.53
C GLY A 8 -11.50 5.36 -7.68
N MET A 9 -10.30 5.47 -7.11
CA MET A 9 -9.45 6.66 -7.27
C MET A 9 -9.20 6.98 -8.75
N ALA A 10 -8.88 5.98 -9.57
CA ALA A 10 -8.71 6.19 -11.02
C ALA A 10 -10.02 6.62 -11.72
N ALA A 11 -11.16 6.04 -11.36
CA ALA A 11 -12.47 6.41 -11.91
C ALA A 11 -12.89 7.85 -11.53
N GLU A 12 -12.43 8.34 -10.38
CA GLU A 12 -12.63 9.72 -9.92
C GLU A 12 -11.61 10.71 -10.52
N GLY A 13 -10.75 10.27 -11.44
CA GLY A 13 -9.71 11.11 -12.05
C GLY A 13 -8.46 11.30 -11.18
N ASN A 14 -8.38 10.60 -10.04
CA ASN A 14 -7.28 10.66 -9.08
C ASN A 14 -6.40 9.40 -9.17
N ALA A 15 -5.93 9.07 -10.38
CA ALA A 15 -5.05 7.90 -10.56
C ALA A 15 -3.83 7.98 -9.63
N TYR A 16 -3.64 6.94 -8.81
CA TYR A 16 -2.63 6.95 -7.74
C TYR A 16 -1.39 6.15 -8.13
N THR A 17 -0.22 6.79 -8.00
CA THR A 17 1.10 6.16 -8.17
C THR A 17 1.93 6.41 -6.92
N GLY A 18 2.47 5.34 -6.33
CA GLY A 18 3.30 5.41 -5.12
C GLY A 18 2.98 4.31 -4.13
N PHE A 19 3.27 4.56 -2.85
CA PHE A 19 3.02 3.61 -1.76
C PHE A 19 1.66 3.87 -1.11
N LEU A 20 0.67 3.04 -1.47
CA LEU A 20 -0.61 3.02 -0.79
C LEU A 20 -0.54 2.07 0.42
N TYR A 21 -0.33 2.64 1.60
CA TYR A 21 -0.19 1.89 2.85
C TYR A 21 -1.53 1.80 3.58
N ALA A 22 -2.06 0.59 3.74
CA ALA A 22 -3.37 0.35 4.35
C ALA A 22 -3.23 -0.16 5.78
N GLY A 23 -3.75 0.62 6.75
CA GLY A 23 -3.92 0.15 8.12
C GLY A 23 -5.11 -0.80 8.19
N LEU A 24 -4.88 -2.04 8.61
CA LEU A 24 -5.92 -3.08 8.66
C LEU A 24 -6.24 -3.48 10.11
N MET A 25 -7.53 -3.64 10.39
CA MET A 25 -8.03 -4.38 11.53
C MET A 25 -8.45 -5.77 11.06
N ILE A 26 -8.03 -6.81 11.78
CA ILE A 26 -8.46 -8.18 11.53
C ILE A 26 -9.46 -8.57 12.61
N ASP A 27 -10.67 -8.96 12.22
CA ASP A 27 -11.70 -9.38 13.19
C ASP A 27 -11.45 -10.80 13.72
N ALA A 28 -12.27 -11.24 14.68
CA ALA A 28 -12.16 -12.56 15.31
C ALA A 28 -12.35 -13.73 14.32
N ALA A 29 -12.99 -13.49 13.16
CA ALA A 29 -13.15 -14.48 12.10
C ALA A 29 -12.00 -14.43 11.07
N GLY A 30 -11.02 -13.54 11.27
CA GLY A 30 -9.89 -13.35 10.37
C GLY A 30 -10.17 -12.43 9.18
N ALA A 31 -11.35 -11.78 9.12
CA ALA A 31 -11.68 -10.92 7.99
C ALA A 31 -11.02 -9.53 8.14
N PRO A 32 -10.25 -9.08 7.14
CA PRO A 32 -9.60 -7.78 7.18
C PRO A 32 -10.57 -6.62 6.86
N ARG A 33 -10.46 -5.53 7.62
CA ARG A 33 -11.15 -4.26 7.43
C ARG A 33 -10.13 -3.13 7.36
N VAL A 34 -10.30 -2.21 6.42
CA VAL A 34 -9.46 -1.01 6.33
C VAL A 34 -9.89 -0.03 7.42
N ILE A 35 -8.92 0.44 8.22
CA ILE A 35 -9.10 1.57 9.13
C ILE A 35 -8.76 2.87 8.40
N GLU A 36 -7.60 2.89 7.74
CA GLU A 36 -7.06 4.10 7.13
C GLU A 36 -6.13 3.79 5.96
N TYR A 37 -5.87 4.82 5.15
CA TYR A 37 -4.85 4.84 4.12
C TYR A 37 -3.82 5.94 4.39
N ASN A 38 -2.55 5.60 4.20
CA ASN A 38 -1.46 6.54 4.13
C ASN A 38 -0.90 6.55 2.69
N CYS A 39 -0.62 7.74 2.17
CA CYS A 39 -0.13 7.93 0.79
C CYS A 39 1.41 7.85 0.70
N ARG A 40 2.05 7.12 1.62
CA ARG A 40 3.50 7.03 1.81
C ARG A 40 3.83 5.73 2.55
N PHE A 41 5.11 5.43 2.62
CA PHE A 41 5.65 4.36 3.45
C PHE A 41 5.42 4.60 4.96
N GLY A 42 5.08 3.55 5.70
CA GLY A 42 4.95 3.58 7.16
C GLY A 42 6.26 3.95 7.87
N ASP A 43 6.19 4.61 9.01
CA ASP A 43 7.33 4.78 9.93
C ASP A 43 6.81 4.47 11.33
N PRO A 44 7.30 3.43 12.02
CA PRO A 44 8.54 2.68 11.78
C PRO A 44 8.42 1.40 10.94
N GLU A 45 7.37 1.23 10.14
CA GLU A 45 7.13 -0.05 9.44
C GLU A 45 8.01 -0.28 8.22
N THR A 46 8.56 0.78 7.61
CA THR A 46 9.43 0.65 6.44
C THR A 46 10.72 -0.11 6.76
N GLN A 47 11.31 0.13 7.92
CA GLN A 47 12.59 -0.40 8.35
C GLN A 47 12.62 -1.95 8.30
N PRO A 48 11.70 -2.69 8.95
CA PRO A 48 11.67 -4.15 8.85
C PRO A 48 11.23 -4.68 7.48
N ILE A 49 10.42 -3.92 6.72
CA ILE A 49 10.03 -4.32 5.35
C ILE A 49 11.24 -4.27 4.42
N MET A 50 12.02 -3.19 4.46
CA MET A 50 13.22 -3.02 3.63
C MET A 50 14.27 -4.08 3.93
N LEU A 51 14.43 -4.48 5.20
CA LEU A 51 15.35 -5.56 5.60
C LEU A 51 14.97 -6.93 5.02
N ARG A 52 13.71 -7.11 4.59
CA ARG A 52 13.19 -8.37 4.02
C ARG A 52 12.99 -8.31 2.51
N LEU A 53 13.25 -7.17 1.89
CA LEU A 53 13.05 -6.99 0.45
C LEU A 53 14.17 -7.71 -0.31
N ALA A 54 13.79 -8.76 -1.05
CA ALA A 54 14.74 -9.52 -1.88
C ALA A 54 14.97 -8.88 -3.27
N SER A 55 14.02 -8.06 -3.72
CA SER A 55 14.08 -7.38 -5.02
C SER A 55 14.88 -6.07 -4.95
N ASP A 56 15.40 -5.61 -6.08
CA ASP A 56 16.01 -4.29 -6.17
C ASP A 56 14.96 -3.19 -5.97
N PHE A 57 15.10 -2.43 -4.88
CA PHE A 57 14.21 -1.34 -4.53
C PHE A 57 14.19 -0.23 -5.58
N ALA A 58 15.34 0.16 -6.13
CA ALA A 58 15.42 1.23 -7.12
C ALA A 58 14.72 0.82 -8.42
N ALA A 59 14.90 -0.44 -8.85
CA ALA A 59 14.19 -0.97 -10.00
C ALA A 59 12.66 -0.95 -9.82
N LEU A 60 12.16 -1.30 -8.63
CA LEU A 60 10.72 -1.25 -8.32
C LEU A 60 10.18 0.18 -8.43
N LEU A 61 10.88 1.17 -7.87
CA LEU A 61 10.47 2.58 -7.97
C LEU A 61 10.41 3.08 -9.41
N LEU A 62 11.37 2.67 -10.25
CA LEU A 62 11.43 3.08 -11.65
C LEU A 62 10.38 2.38 -12.54
N SER A 63 9.83 1.24 -12.08
CA SER A 63 8.82 0.46 -12.79
C SER A 63 7.40 1.02 -12.70
N GLY A 64 7.13 1.89 -11.70
CA GLY A 64 5.83 2.53 -11.49
C GLY A 64 5.58 3.77 -12.37
N ARG A 65 6.28 3.89 -13.50
CA ARG A 65 6.12 4.97 -14.48
C ARG A 65 5.20 4.59 -15.62
#